data_AF-A0A5C4JXN5-F1
#
_entry.id   AF-A0A5C4JXN5-F1
#
_cell.length_a   1.000
_cell.length_b   1.000
_cell.length_c   1.000
_cell.angle_alpha   90.00
_cell.angle_beta   90.00
_cell.angle_gamma   90.00
#
_symmetry.space_group_name_H-M   'P 1'
#
loop_
_entity.id
_entity.type
_entity.pdbx_description
1 polymer ?
#
loop_
_entity_poly.entity_id
_entity_poly.type
_entity_poly.pdbx_seq_one_letter_code
_entity_poly.pdbx_strand_id
1 'polypeptide(L)'
;MARTWLSVTVELLGGRGEELWPWPGRIFAVGPSHTFMDLANAINDAFARWDRSHLSMFTLVDGRVITDKETGAELAGSIGGPVITAIDIATAKVARTLDPGSEFQFMFDLGDAWTHRCVIGEAKVDPLEELGIRPDSPLAYWGWGRIPDQYGRRWATDDGESRVPAKPREPHPMLLHAWPEQVSVPRLALSEMREAIAAADAARFLAALTGRDIDDTLQQVGAGIPMALEHRRQEAEPVALSVINRLTRRGCAGDHVLAEDLLASLRRVPLPCRVVPVDLDMLSTILEGDPDLSTGGYLDLHTGQVYDEAATDPMIVGQDTAIGVEDEPDRWLRLNRTGSGNGWQDMAAFADRQHEEALRERLERAIEGKGAFFRFREIVHDENLSEHWYAFSTDRQMGRAREYLADNGIHVG
;
A
#
# COMPACT_ATOMS: atom_id res chain seq x y z
N MET A 1 -24.86 -8.45 31.10
CA MET A 1 -24.85 -7.30 32.06
C MET A 1 -26.30 -6.87 32.28
N ALA A 2 -26.60 -5.72 32.91
CA ALA A 2 -28.00 -5.34 33.18
C ALA A 2 -28.68 -4.75 31.93
N ARG A 3 -29.76 -5.39 31.46
CA ARG A 3 -30.65 -4.92 30.38
C ARG A 3 -31.37 -3.63 30.78
N THR A 4 -30.73 -2.50 30.51
CA THR A 4 -31.16 -1.17 30.99
C THR A 4 -31.46 -0.19 29.86
N TRP A 5 -31.10 -0.54 28.62
CA TRP A 5 -31.24 0.33 27.46
C TRP A 5 -32.56 0.05 26.75
N LEU A 6 -33.18 1.10 26.23
CA LEU A 6 -34.36 0.96 25.39
C LEU A 6 -33.95 0.55 23.97
N SER A 7 -34.71 -0.35 23.37
CA SER A 7 -34.67 -0.58 21.92
C SER A 7 -35.79 0.25 21.29
N VAL A 8 -35.46 1.12 20.33
CA VAL A 8 -36.42 2.04 19.71
C VAL A 8 -36.43 1.80 18.21
N THR A 9 -37.54 1.27 17.71
CA THR A 9 -37.80 1.14 16.27
C THR A 9 -38.29 2.48 15.74
N VAL A 10 -37.66 2.99 14.70
CA VAL A 10 -37.99 4.26 14.06
C VAL A 10 -38.22 4.01 12.57
N GLU A 11 -39.40 4.35 12.06
CA GLU A 11 -39.80 4.16 10.67
C GLU A 11 -40.11 5.52 10.06
N LEU A 12 -39.48 5.84 8.92
CA LEU A 12 -39.75 7.06 8.18
C LEU A 12 -41.01 6.87 7.33
N LEU A 13 -42.05 7.62 7.66
CA LEU A 13 -43.36 7.53 7.00
C LEU A 13 -43.43 8.37 5.72
N GLY A 14 -42.77 9.53 5.69
CA GLY A 14 -42.94 10.50 4.62
C GLY A 14 -42.25 11.83 4.90
N GLY A 15 -42.30 12.71 3.90
CA GLY A 15 -41.78 14.08 3.94
C GLY A 15 -41.91 14.74 2.57
N ARG A 16 -41.88 16.07 2.51
CA ARG A 16 -42.05 16.88 1.30
C ARG A 16 -43.36 16.62 0.55
N GLY A 17 -44.42 16.28 1.28
CA GLY A 17 -45.72 15.93 0.72
C GLY A 17 -45.80 14.52 0.12
N GLU A 18 -44.75 13.71 0.26
CA GLU A 18 -44.73 12.32 -0.19
C GLU A 18 -44.89 11.34 0.97
N GLU A 19 -45.69 10.29 0.76
CA GLU A 19 -45.77 9.12 1.63
C GLU A 19 -44.81 8.03 1.10
N LEU A 20 -44.01 7.45 1.99
CA LEU A 20 -43.09 6.38 1.65
C LEU A 20 -43.76 5.03 1.90
N TRP A 21 -43.54 4.08 0.99
CA TRP A 21 -43.90 2.69 1.21
C TRP A 21 -42.99 1.74 0.41
N PRO A 22 -42.47 0.65 1.01
CA PRO A 22 -42.48 0.34 2.45
C PRO A 22 -41.66 1.34 3.27
N TRP A 23 -42.01 1.54 4.54
CA TRP A 23 -41.33 2.50 5.42
C TRP A 23 -39.87 2.08 5.68
N PRO A 24 -38.87 2.89 5.31
CA PRO A 24 -37.49 2.67 5.71
C PRO A 24 -37.37 2.82 7.22
N GLY A 25 -36.66 1.91 7.88
CA GLY A 25 -36.63 1.88 9.34
C GLY A 25 -35.28 1.52 9.95
N ARG A 26 -35.10 1.89 11.21
CA ARG A 26 -33.88 1.68 12.01
C ARG A 26 -34.27 1.27 13.41
N ILE A 27 -33.46 0.44 14.05
CA ILE A 27 -33.60 0.13 15.48
C ILE A 27 -32.41 0.72 16.22
N PHE A 28 -32.69 1.55 17.21
CA PHE A 28 -31.71 2.26 18.01
C PHE A 28 -31.62 1.68 19.41
N ALA A 29 -30.41 1.58 19.94
CA ALA A 29 -30.18 1.37 21.35
C ALA A 29 -30.06 2.73 22.05
N VAL A 30 -30.90 2.99 23.05
CA VAL A 30 -30.99 4.27 23.76
C VAL A 30 -30.73 4.05 25.26
N GLY A 31 -29.61 4.58 25.74
CA GLY A 31 -29.19 4.48 27.12
C GLY A 31 -29.92 5.43 28.08
N PRO A 32 -29.80 5.19 29.40
CA PRO A 32 -30.50 5.97 30.44
C PRO A 32 -30.04 7.44 30.54
N SER A 33 -28.85 7.75 30.03
CA SER A 33 -28.28 9.09 29.98
C SER A 33 -28.60 9.85 28.69
N HIS A 34 -29.15 9.21 27.66
CA HIS A 34 -29.39 9.85 26.37
C HIS A 34 -30.63 10.75 26.42
N THR A 35 -30.50 11.92 25.83
CA THR A 35 -31.56 12.92 25.69
C THR A 35 -32.38 12.71 24.43
N PHE A 36 -33.50 13.42 24.31
CA PHE A 36 -34.23 13.48 23.05
C PHE A 36 -33.43 14.19 21.95
N MET A 37 -32.56 15.15 22.28
CA MET A 37 -31.65 15.76 21.31
C MET A 37 -30.64 14.74 20.78
N ASP A 38 -30.07 13.89 21.65
CA ASP A 38 -29.17 12.83 21.21
C ASP A 38 -29.89 11.83 20.30
N LEU A 39 -31.15 11.51 20.61
CA LEU A 39 -31.97 10.63 19.79
C LEU A 39 -32.33 11.28 18.44
N ALA A 40 -32.74 12.55 18.43
CA ALA A 40 -33.02 13.30 17.21
C ALA A 40 -31.79 13.32 16.30
N ASN A 41 -30.61 13.56 16.88
CA ASN A 41 -29.37 13.55 16.13
C ASN A 41 -29.05 12.18 15.53
N ALA A 42 -29.19 11.12 16.31
CA ALA A 42 -28.97 9.77 15.82
C ALA A 42 -29.98 9.36 14.73
N ILE A 43 -31.25 9.74 14.86
CA ILE A 43 -32.27 9.50 13.84
C ILE A 43 -31.89 10.24 12.57
N ASN A 44 -31.61 11.54 12.65
CA ASN A 44 -31.23 12.34 11.50
C ASN A 44 -30.00 11.78 10.77
N ASP A 45 -28.95 11.35 11.48
CA ASP A 45 -27.77 10.73 10.85
C ASP A 45 -28.13 9.41 10.16
N ALA A 46 -28.90 8.55 10.83
CA ALA A 46 -29.29 7.26 10.28
C ALA A 46 -30.23 7.37 9.08
N PHE A 47 -30.93 8.51 8.95
CA PHE A 47 -31.80 8.86 7.84
C PHE A 47 -31.19 9.92 6.89
N ALA A 48 -29.86 10.13 6.89
CA ALA A 48 -29.16 11.04 5.98
C ALA A 48 -29.76 12.47 5.93
N ARG A 49 -30.14 13.00 7.11
CA ARG A 49 -30.55 14.38 7.34
C ARG A 49 -29.34 15.13 7.92
N TRP A 50 -28.50 15.66 7.06
CA TRP A 50 -27.22 16.27 7.47
C TRP A 50 -27.29 17.79 7.58
N ASP A 51 -28.25 18.45 6.94
CA ASP A 51 -28.47 19.87 7.15
C ASP A 51 -29.30 20.07 8.42
N ARG A 52 -28.63 20.29 9.56
CA ARG A 52 -29.29 20.35 10.86
C ARG A 52 -29.89 21.73 11.18
N SER A 53 -29.86 22.68 10.25
CA SER A 53 -30.32 24.06 10.45
C SER A 53 -31.85 24.19 10.37
N HIS A 54 -32.57 23.18 10.86
CA HIS A 54 -34.02 23.02 10.74
C HIS A 54 -34.62 22.64 12.09
N LEU A 55 -35.82 23.14 12.36
CA LEU A 55 -36.55 22.83 13.59
C LEU A 55 -37.03 21.37 13.60
N SER A 56 -37.06 20.77 14.78
CA SER A 56 -37.54 19.40 14.98
C SER A 56 -38.31 19.25 16.28
N MET A 57 -39.20 18.26 16.34
CA MET A 57 -39.98 17.99 17.54
C MET A 57 -40.34 16.51 17.67
N PHE A 58 -40.54 16.07 18.91
CA PHE A 58 -41.24 14.82 19.21
C PHE A 58 -42.62 15.10 19.75
N THR A 59 -43.58 14.27 19.36
CA THR A 59 -44.95 14.29 19.88
C THR A 59 -45.24 12.96 20.55
N LEU A 60 -45.59 13.00 21.84
CA LEU A 60 -45.93 11.80 22.61
C LEU A 60 -47.41 11.45 22.47
N VAL A 61 -47.77 10.20 22.76
CA VAL A 61 -49.17 9.72 22.68
C VAL A 61 -50.14 10.48 23.58
N ASP A 62 -49.65 11.06 24.68
CA ASP A 62 -50.44 11.88 25.61
C ASP A 62 -50.55 13.36 25.19
N GLY A 63 -50.02 13.71 24.01
CA GLY A 63 -50.06 15.05 23.43
C GLY A 63 -48.94 15.98 23.91
N ARG A 64 -48.05 15.54 24.81
CA ARG A 64 -46.87 16.35 25.16
C ARG A 64 -45.92 16.47 23.97
N VAL A 65 -45.30 17.64 23.84
CA VAL A 65 -44.32 17.94 22.79
C VAL A 65 -42.95 18.12 23.42
N ILE A 66 -41.92 17.57 22.76
CA ILE A 66 -40.52 17.73 23.15
C ILE A 66 -39.79 18.44 22.00
N THR A 67 -39.36 19.66 22.23
CA THR A 67 -38.72 20.52 21.22
C THR A 67 -37.81 21.54 21.91
N ASP A 68 -37.14 22.40 21.15
CA ASP A 68 -36.33 23.48 21.72
C ASP A 68 -37.21 24.54 22.40
N LYS A 69 -36.59 25.39 23.23
CA LYS A 69 -37.32 26.37 24.05
C LYS A 69 -38.02 27.44 23.23
N GLU A 70 -37.46 27.83 22.10
CA GLU A 70 -38.00 28.90 21.25
C GLU A 70 -39.23 28.40 20.52
N THR A 71 -39.11 27.28 19.80
CA THR A 71 -40.24 26.59 19.15
C THR A 71 -41.33 26.25 20.15
N GLY A 72 -40.97 25.77 21.34
CA GLY A 72 -41.90 25.46 22.41
C GLY A 72 -42.69 26.68 22.91
N ALA A 73 -42.05 27.85 23.01
CA ALA A 73 -42.71 29.09 23.40
C ALA A 73 -43.67 29.60 22.31
N GLU A 74 -43.30 29.47 21.04
CA GLU A 74 -44.18 29.82 19.91
C GLU A 74 -45.43 28.93 19.88
N LEU A 75 -45.27 27.60 20.03
CA LEU A 75 -46.38 26.65 20.07
C LEU A 75 -47.34 26.92 21.24
N ALA A 76 -46.80 27.30 22.41
CA ALA A 76 -47.61 27.65 23.58
C ALA A 76 -48.46 28.92 23.38
N GLY A 77 -48.06 29.80 22.45
CA GLY A 77 -48.79 31.01 22.06
C GLY A 77 -49.88 30.80 21.00
N SER A 78 -50.08 29.57 20.51
CA SER A 78 -51.07 29.28 19.46
C SER A 78 -52.50 29.63 19.89
N ILE A 79 -53.24 30.28 18.98
CA ILE A 79 -54.60 30.83 19.22
C ILE A 79 -55.68 29.73 19.15
N GLY A 80 -55.30 28.47 18.89
CA GLY A 80 -56.19 27.32 18.85
C GLY A 80 -55.48 26.00 19.10
N GLY A 81 -56.21 25.01 19.62
CA GLY A 81 -55.71 23.70 20.02
C GLY A 81 -55.53 23.55 21.55
N PRO A 82 -55.16 22.35 22.03
CA PRO A 82 -54.83 22.13 23.44
C PRO A 82 -53.58 22.92 23.84
N VAL A 83 -53.50 23.34 25.11
CA VAL A 83 -52.32 24.05 25.66
C VAL A 83 -51.12 23.11 25.61
N ILE A 84 -50.11 23.46 24.81
CA ILE A 84 -48.88 22.69 24.68
C ILE A 84 -47.89 23.20 25.71
N THR A 85 -47.54 22.37 26.70
CA THR A 85 -46.36 22.61 27.54
C THR A 85 -45.20 21.83 26.95
N ALA A 86 -44.32 22.53 26.24
CA ALA A 86 -43.15 21.91 25.62
C ALA A 86 -42.10 21.52 26.68
N ILE A 87 -41.56 20.31 26.53
CA ILE A 87 -40.42 19.82 27.30
C ILE A 87 -39.14 20.10 26.50
N ASP A 88 -38.09 20.58 27.17
CA ASP A 88 -36.81 20.88 26.53
C ASP A 88 -36.10 19.61 26.02
N ILE A 89 -35.98 19.52 24.69
CA ILE A 89 -35.36 18.42 23.95
C ILE A 89 -33.90 18.15 24.38
N ALA A 90 -33.16 19.18 24.78
CA ALA A 90 -31.75 19.08 25.13
C ALA A 90 -31.51 18.48 26.52
N THR A 91 -32.52 18.47 27.40
CA THR A 91 -32.36 18.04 28.80
C THR A 91 -33.21 16.82 29.14
N ALA A 92 -34.35 16.64 28.48
CA ALA A 92 -35.23 15.50 28.70
C ALA A 92 -34.56 14.18 28.29
N LYS A 93 -34.59 13.20 29.19
CA LYS A 93 -33.98 11.87 28.99
C LYS A 93 -35.03 10.90 28.47
N VAL A 94 -34.75 10.23 27.35
CA VAL A 94 -35.71 9.31 26.68
C VAL A 94 -36.21 8.24 27.65
N ALA A 95 -35.28 7.55 28.32
CA ALA A 95 -35.59 6.47 29.25
C ALA A 95 -36.23 6.90 30.58
N ARG A 96 -36.36 8.22 30.84
CA ARG A 96 -37.12 8.75 32.00
C ARG A 96 -38.50 9.25 31.59
N THR A 97 -38.70 9.56 30.31
CA THR A 97 -39.94 10.12 29.80
C THR A 97 -40.88 9.05 29.24
N LEU A 98 -40.33 7.95 28.72
CA LEU A 98 -41.08 6.92 28.02
C LEU A 98 -40.82 5.52 28.59
N ASP A 99 -41.88 4.72 28.62
CA ASP A 99 -41.88 3.32 29.06
C ASP A 99 -41.76 2.36 27.88
N PRO A 100 -41.31 1.10 28.11
CA PRO A 100 -41.42 0.04 27.11
C PRO A 100 -42.83 -0.06 26.51
N GLY A 101 -42.92 -0.29 25.20
CA GLY A 101 -44.19 -0.32 24.46
C GLY A 101 -44.73 1.06 24.03
N SER A 102 -44.12 2.17 24.48
CA SER A 102 -44.59 3.51 24.10
C SER A 102 -44.41 3.77 22.60
N GLU A 103 -45.43 4.38 21.99
CA GLU A 103 -45.39 4.92 20.62
C GLU A 103 -45.37 6.45 20.67
N PHE A 104 -44.54 7.05 19.80
CA PHE A 104 -44.39 8.50 19.69
C PHE A 104 -43.92 8.87 18.28
N GLN A 105 -44.05 10.15 17.92
CA GLN A 105 -43.65 10.67 16.62
C GLN A 105 -42.39 11.52 16.75
N PHE A 106 -41.52 11.48 15.74
CA PHE A 106 -40.44 12.45 15.54
C PHE A 106 -40.60 13.14 14.19
N MET A 107 -40.60 14.47 14.17
CA MET A 107 -40.63 15.27 12.95
C MET A 107 -39.34 16.08 12.82
N PHE A 108 -38.66 15.94 11.69
CA PHE A 108 -37.50 16.72 11.30
C PHE A 108 -37.89 17.68 10.17
N ASP A 109 -37.37 18.91 10.24
CA ASP A 109 -37.70 20.01 9.32
C ASP A 109 -39.21 20.27 9.29
N LEU A 110 -39.67 21.21 10.12
CA LEU A 110 -41.09 21.55 10.19
C LEU A 110 -41.64 22.15 8.88
N GLY A 111 -40.79 22.57 7.95
CA GLY A 111 -41.20 22.99 6.61
C GLY A 111 -41.49 21.79 5.71
N ASP A 112 -40.58 20.83 5.66
CA ASP A 112 -40.69 19.63 4.83
C ASP A 112 -41.42 18.45 5.51
N ALA A 113 -41.66 18.53 6.81
CA ALA A 113 -42.40 17.57 7.63
C ALA A 113 -41.91 16.12 7.52
N TRP A 114 -40.60 15.87 7.56
CA TRP A 114 -40.05 14.51 7.57
C TRP A 114 -40.47 13.78 8.84
N THR A 115 -41.45 12.89 8.69
CA THR A 115 -42.21 12.31 9.80
C THR A 115 -41.79 10.87 10.03
N HIS A 116 -41.43 10.57 11.28
CA HIS A 116 -41.02 9.26 11.72
C HIS A 116 -41.94 8.75 12.81
N ARG A 117 -42.33 7.49 12.69
CA ARG A 117 -43.01 6.73 13.74
C ARG A 117 -41.97 6.04 14.61
N CYS A 118 -42.04 6.24 15.91
CA CYS A 118 -41.11 5.68 16.87
C CYS A 118 -41.85 4.76 17.84
N VAL A 119 -41.35 3.54 18.05
CA VAL A 119 -41.92 2.55 18.96
C VAL A 119 -40.82 2.00 19.86
N ILE A 120 -41.03 2.07 21.17
CA ILE A 120 -40.13 1.45 22.14
C ILE A 120 -40.49 -0.03 22.26
N GLY A 121 -39.50 -0.90 22.08
CA GLY A 121 -39.66 -2.34 22.27
C GLY A 121 -40.07 -2.69 23.71
N GLU A 122 -40.86 -3.75 23.85
CA GLU A 122 -41.33 -4.27 25.14
C GLU A 122 -40.18 -4.70 26.08
N ALA A 123 -39.07 -5.16 25.50
CA ALA A 123 -37.90 -5.60 26.23
C ALA A 123 -36.75 -4.59 26.14
N LYS A 124 -36.10 -4.34 27.29
CA LYS A 124 -34.83 -3.63 27.34
C LYS A 124 -33.70 -4.51 26.84
N VAL A 125 -32.67 -3.87 26.28
CA VAL A 125 -31.48 -4.52 25.73
C VAL A 125 -30.24 -4.25 26.59
N ASP A 126 -29.24 -5.10 26.43
CA ASP A 126 -27.89 -4.88 26.93
C ASP A 126 -27.02 -4.41 25.74
N PRO A 127 -26.44 -3.20 25.79
CA PRO A 127 -25.67 -2.67 24.66
C PRO A 127 -24.43 -3.53 24.34
N LEU A 128 -23.81 -4.19 25.33
CA LEU A 128 -22.66 -5.06 25.02
C LEU A 128 -23.08 -6.36 24.34
N GLU A 129 -24.26 -6.89 24.65
CA GLU A 129 -24.77 -8.11 24.00
C GLU A 129 -25.22 -7.82 22.56
N GLU A 130 -25.95 -6.72 22.34
CA GLU A 130 -26.53 -6.41 21.03
C GLU A 130 -25.57 -5.65 20.09
N LEU A 131 -24.77 -4.71 20.62
CA LEU A 131 -23.90 -3.83 19.82
C LEU A 131 -22.42 -4.18 19.96
N GLY A 132 -22.03 -4.97 20.96
CA GLY A 132 -20.63 -5.24 21.29
C GLY A 132 -19.89 -4.05 21.94
N ILE A 133 -20.53 -2.89 22.03
CA ILE A 133 -19.99 -1.65 22.59
C ILE A 133 -21.04 -0.93 23.42
N ARG A 134 -20.59 -0.02 24.29
CA ARG A 134 -21.48 0.92 24.98
C ARG A 134 -21.27 2.30 24.35
N PRO A 135 -22.12 2.72 23.38
CA PRO A 135 -21.94 4.00 22.70
C PRO A 135 -22.26 5.17 23.63
N ASP A 136 -21.68 6.35 23.37
CA ASP A 136 -21.93 7.57 24.16
C ASP A 136 -23.21 8.32 23.72
N SER A 137 -23.76 7.95 22.56
CA SER A 137 -25.01 8.47 21.99
C SER A 137 -25.90 7.31 21.52
N PRO A 138 -27.21 7.56 21.29
CA PRO A 138 -28.08 6.56 20.66
C PRO A 138 -27.48 6.07 19.35
N LEU A 139 -27.48 4.75 19.15
CA LEU A 139 -26.84 4.14 17.98
C LEU A 139 -27.78 3.15 17.32
N ALA A 140 -27.96 3.30 16.00
CA ALA A 140 -28.68 2.32 15.19
C ALA A 140 -27.83 1.05 15.07
N TYR A 141 -28.43 -0.11 15.37
CA TYR A 141 -27.76 -1.41 15.28
C TYR A 141 -28.46 -2.37 14.31
N TRP A 142 -29.61 -1.96 13.76
CA TRP A 142 -30.33 -2.67 12.70
C TRP A 142 -31.07 -1.68 11.79
N GLY A 143 -31.31 -2.04 10.53
CA GLY A 143 -32.00 -1.16 9.60
C GLY A 143 -32.44 -1.79 8.28
N TRP A 144 -33.43 -1.16 7.63
CA TRP A 144 -34.00 -1.56 6.34
C TRP A 144 -34.48 -0.37 5.50
N GLY A 145 -34.75 -0.62 4.21
CA GLY A 145 -35.29 0.36 3.27
C GLY A 145 -34.27 1.37 2.70
N ARG A 146 -34.59 1.94 1.54
CA ARG A 146 -33.82 3.04 0.93
C ARG A 146 -34.31 4.36 1.51
N ILE A 147 -33.39 5.25 1.85
CA ILE A 147 -33.74 6.56 2.43
C ILE A 147 -33.61 7.62 1.34
N PRO A 148 -34.64 8.45 1.10
CA PRO A 148 -34.52 9.58 0.18
C PRO A 148 -33.56 10.64 0.77
N ASP A 149 -32.74 11.27 -0.07
CA ASP A 149 -31.99 12.47 0.30
C ASP A 149 -32.96 13.56 0.82
N GLN A 150 -32.52 14.34 1.81
CA GLN A 150 -33.34 15.37 2.45
C GLN A 150 -33.94 16.38 1.45
N TYR A 151 -33.24 16.65 0.33
CA TYR A 151 -33.69 17.54 -0.74
C TYR A 151 -33.97 16.81 -2.05
N GLY A 152 -33.98 15.47 -2.04
CA GLY A 152 -34.25 14.64 -3.21
C GLY A 152 -33.11 14.62 -4.25
N ARG A 153 -31.90 15.05 -3.89
CA ARG A 153 -30.77 15.10 -4.82
C ARG A 153 -30.31 13.69 -5.20
N ARG A 154 -30.23 13.45 -6.51
CA ARG A 154 -29.77 12.19 -7.14
C ARG A 154 -28.25 12.19 -7.39
N TRP A 155 -27.64 13.37 -7.53
CA TRP A 155 -26.18 13.59 -7.62
C TRP A 155 -25.82 14.98 -7.08
N ALA A 156 -24.53 15.31 -7.00
CA ALA A 156 -24.03 16.51 -6.30
C ALA A 156 -24.56 17.85 -6.84
N THR A 157 -24.86 17.95 -8.13
CA THR A 157 -25.37 19.17 -8.80
C THR A 157 -26.81 19.01 -9.26
N ASP A 158 -27.56 18.08 -8.66
CA ASP A 158 -28.95 17.84 -9.03
C ASP A 158 -29.85 19.00 -8.60
N ASP A 159 -30.55 19.58 -9.57
CA ASP A 159 -31.55 20.65 -9.41
C ASP A 159 -32.98 20.10 -9.24
N GLY A 160 -33.15 18.77 -9.32
CA GLY A 160 -34.44 18.07 -9.22
C GLY A 160 -35.19 17.93 -10.56
N GLU A 161 -34.84 18.71 -11.59
CA GLU A 161 -35.53 18.73 -12.89
C GLU A 161 -34.67 18.11 -14.01
N SER A 162 -33.35 18.30 -13.93
CA SER A 162 -32.39 17.86 -14.93
C SER A 162 -32.38 16.33 -15.07
N ARG A 163 -32.00 15.85 -16.25
CA ARG A 163 -31.83 14.41 -16.46
C ARG A 163 -30.52 13.94 -15.82
N VAL A 164 -30.56 12.77 -15.16
CA VAL A 164 -29.36 12.11 -14.64
C VAL A 164 -28.30 12.00 -15.75
N PRO A 165 -27.05 12.43 -15.51
CA PRO A 165 -25.96 12.30 -16.48
C PRO A 165 -25.80 10.86 -16.96
N ALA A 166 -25.43 10.69 -18.23
CA ALA A 166 -25.15 9.36 -18.76
C ALA A 166 -23.98 8.72 -18.00
N LYS A 167 -24.09 7.41 -17.73
CA LYS A 167 -22.99 6.64 -17.18
C LYS A 167 -21.78 6.74 -18.14
N PRO A 168 -20.57 7.06 -17.65
CA PRO A 168 -19.37 6.99 -18.46
C PRO A 168 -19.23 5.62 -19.12
N ARG A 169 -18.68 5.60 -20.34
CA ARG A 169 -18.45 4.35 -21.08
C ARG A 169 -17.41 3.46 -20.41
N GLU A 170 -16.38 4.10 -19.85
CA GLU A 170 -15.29 3.43 -19.17
C GLU A 170 -15.48 3.48 -17.65
N PRO A 171 -15.15 2.40 -16.93
CA PRO A 171 -15.12 2.42 -15.47
C PRO A 171 -14.10 3.45 -14.95
N HIS A 172 -14.36 4.01 -13.77
CA HIS A 172 -13.44 4.94 -13.14
C HIS A 172 -12.06 4.27 -12.89
N PRO A 173 -10.91 4.94 -13.12
CA PRO A 173 -9.59 4.33 -12.95
C PRO A 173 -9.33 3.69 -11.59
N MET A 174 -9.89 4.26 -10.51
CA MET A 174 -9.82 3.66 -9.16
C MET A 174 -10.53 2.30 -9.05
N LEU A 175 -11.55 2.04 -9.88
CA LEU A 175 -12.21 0.73 -9.97
C LEU A 175 -11.43 -0.26 -10.83
N LEU A 176 -10.47 0.24 -11.61
CA LEU A 176 -9.59 -0.55 -12.48
C LEU A 176 -8.20 -0.75 -11.88
N HIS A 177 -7.97 -0.28 -10.65
CA HIS A 177 -6.63 -0.20 -10.02
C HIS A 177 -5.60 0.56 -10.86
N ALA A 178 -6.06 1.41 -11.78
CA ALA A 178 -5.24 2.31 -12.59
C ALA A 178 -5.07 3.68 -11.91
N TRP A 179 -5.30 3.74 -10.59
CA TRP A 179 -5.19 4.95 -9.78
C TRP A 179 -4.39 4.69 -8.48
N PRO A 180 -3.43 5.54 -8.09
CA PRO A 180 -2.92 6.64 -8.91
C PRO A 180 -2.40 6.09 -10.23
N GLU A 181 -2.49 6.90 -11.29
CA GLU A 181 -1.87 6.56 -12.58
C GLU A 181 -0.45 6.06 -12.25
N GLN A 182 -0.02 4.94 -12.86
CA GLN A 182 1.36 4.47 -12.71
C GLN A 182 2.27 5.56 -13.30
N VAL A 183 2.54 6.60 -12.50
CA VAL A 183 3.58 7.58 -12.77
C VAL A 183 4.83 6.73 -12.91
N SER A 184 5.47 6.80 -14.08
CA SER A 184 6.76 6.16 -14.32
C SER A 184 7.65 6.39 -13.10
N VAL A 185 7.85 5.34 -12.30
CA VAL A 185 8.63 5.46 -11.08
C VAL A 185 10.05 5.73 -11.56
N PRO A 186 10.64 6.89 -11.20
CA PRO A 186 11.98 7.22 -11.66
C PRO A 186 12.95 6.11 -11.24
N ARG A 187 13.80 5.69 -12.18
CA ARG A 187 14.81 4.66 -11.91
C ARG A 187 15.85 5.15 -10.90
N LEU A 188 16.51 4.21 -10.25
CA LEU A 188 17.61 4.50 -9.34
C LEU A 188 18.81 5.12 -10.07
N ALA A 189 19.30 6.26 -9.57
CA ALA A 189 20.57 6.85 -10.00
C ALA A 189 21.74 6.05 -9.42
N LEU A 190 22.26 5.09 -10.21
CA LEU A 190 23.29 4.15 -9.75
C LEU A 190 24.58 4.83 -9.28
N SER A 191 25.00 5.93 -9.92
CA SER A 191 26.19 6.69 -9.51
C SER A 191 26.04 7.25 -8.09
N GLU A 192 24.90 7.85 -7.78
CA GLU A 192 24.61 8.40 -6.45
C GLU A 192 24.60 7.31 -5.37
N MET A 193 23.98 6.16 -5.67
CA MET A 193 23.99 5.01 -4.77
C MET A 193 25.42 4.48 -4.54
N ARG A 194 26.21 4.31 -5.59
CA ARG A 194 27.60 3.81 -5.50
C ARG A 194 28.50 4.77 -4.72
N GLU A 195 28.36 6.08 -4.95
CA GLU A 195 29.07 7.10 -4.17
C GLU A 195 28.71 7.04 -2.68
N ALA A 196 27.43 6.83 -2.35
CA ALA A 196 26.99 6.70 -0.96
C ALA A 196 27.55 5.43 -0.30
N ILE A 197 27.59 4.30 -1.02
CA ILE A 197 28.21 3.05 -0.54
C ILE A 197 29.72 3.26 -0.31
N ALA A 198 30.43 3.82 -1.30
CA ALA A 198 31.88 4.07 -1.21
C ALA A 198 32.24 5.03 -0.06
N ALA A 199 31.37 5.98 0.25
CA ALA A 199 31.54 6.91 1.37
C ALA A 199 31.05 6.35 2.73
N ALA A 200 30.50 5.13 2.77
CA ALA A 200 29.81 4.56 3.92
C ALA A 200 28.71 5.47 4.52
N ASP A 201 28.01 6.23 3.65
CA ASP A 201 26.95 7.15 4.05
C ASP A 201 25.57 6.50 3.92
N ALA A 202 25.12 5.88 5.03
CA ALA A 202 23.82 5.21 5.10
C ALA A 202 22.63 6.13 4.84
N ALA A 203 22.71 7.40 5.24
CA ALA A 203 21.60 8.34 5.05
C ALA A 203 21.45 8.70 3.56
N ARG A 204 22.57 8.99 2.88
CA ARG A 204 22.58 9.25 1.44
C ARG A 204 22.17 8.02 0.64
N PHE A 205 22.59 6.84 1.06
CA PHE A 205 22.19 5.57 0.43
C PHE A 205 20.66 5.35 0.51
N LEU A 206 20.06 5.45 1.70
CA LEU A 206 18.60 5.26 1.87
C LEU A 206 17.79 6.34 1.14
N ALA A 207 18.28 7.59 1.13
CA ALA A 207 17.67 8.68 0.37
C ALA A 207 17.68 8.39 -1.15
N ALA A 208 18.78 7.86 -1.69
CA ALA A 208 18.90 7.53 -3.11
C ALA A 208 17.89 6.46 -3.56
N LEU A 209 17.51 5.53 -2.68
CA LEU A 209 16.52 4.48 -2.98
C LEU A 209 15.06 4.95 -2.87
N THR A 210 14.81 6.02 -2.12
CA THR A 210 13.44 6.42 -1.78
C THR A 210 12.66 6.87 -3.01
N GLY A 211 11.53 6.22 -3.27
CA GLY A 211 10.66 6.54 -4.41
C GLY A 211 11.25 6.15 -5.77
N ARG A 212 12.26 5.26 -5.81
CA ARG A 212 12.88 4.75 -7.03
C ARG A 212 12.48 3.32 -7.35
N ASP A 213 12.53 2.97 -8.63
CA ASP A 213 12.50 1.57 -9.06
C ASP A 213 13.90 0.95 -8.94
N ILE A 214 13.96 -0.22 -8.31
CA ILE A 214 15.18 -0.96 -7.96
C ILE A 214 15.17 -2.40 -8.49
N ASP A 215 14.13 -2.84 -9.19
CA ASP A 215 13.96 -4.26 -9.58
C ASP A 215 15.08 -4.77 -10.52
N ASP A 216 15.65 -3.85 -11.31
CA ASP A 216 16.78 -4.11 -12.21
C ASP A 216 18.14 -4.05 -11.52
N THR A 217 18.19 -3.69 -10.24
CA THR A 217 19.43 -3.37 -9.52
C THR A 217 19.51 -4.01 -8.13
N LEU A 218 18.77 -5.10 -7.89
CA LEU A 218 18.66 -5.71 -6.56
C LEU A 218 19.98 -6.24 -6.00
N GLN A 219 20.86 -6.84 -6.82
CA GLN A 219 22.20 -7.28 -6.39
C GLN A 219 23.09 -6.08 -6.06
N GLN A 220 23.00 -5.02 -6.87
CA GLN A 220 23.73 -3.76 -6.66
C GLN A 220 23.26 -3.03 -5.40
N VAL A 221 21.95 -2.91 -5.18
CA VAL A 221 21.34 -2.31 -3.99
C VAL A 221 21.67 -3.15 -2.75
N GLY A 222 21.63 -4.49 -2.88
CA GLY A 222 21.94 -5.41 -1.80
C GLY A 222 23.32 -5.20 -1.17
N ALA A 223 24.32 -4.79 -1.96
CA ALA A 223 25.66 -4.50 -1.46
C ALA A 223 25.70 -3.35 -0.44
N GLY A 224 24.78 -2.38 -0.51
CA GLY A 224 24.71 -1.26 0.43
C GLY A 224 23.88 -1.54 1.68
N ILE A 225 23.07 -2.61 1.70
CA ILE A 225 22.14 -2.89 2.81
C ILE A 225 22.88 -3.23 4.12
N PRO A 226 23.94 -4.05 4.17
CA PRO A 226 24.68 -4.30 5.41
C PRO A 226 25.19 -3.02 6.08
N MET A 227 25.81 -2.13 5.30
CA MET A 227 26.27 -0.82 5.75
C MET A 227 25.11 0.02 6.30
N ALA A 228 23.97 0.06 5.60
CA ALA A 228 22.79 0.79 6.06
C ALA A 228 22.20 0.21 7.37
N LEU A 229 22.19 -1.12 7.51
CA LEU A 229 21.75 -1.81 8.73
C LEU A 229 22.68 -1.58 9.92
N GLU A 230 23.98 -1.36 9.68
CA GLU A 230 24.96 -1.04 10.72
C GLU A 230 24.76 0.39 11.26
N HIS A 231 24.66 1.38 10.36
CA HIS A 231 24.63 2.79 10.75
C HIS A 231 23.21 3.37 11.00
N ARG A 232 22.17 2.83 10.35
CA ARG A 232 20.78 3.37 10.33
C ARG A 232 19.73 2.25 10.39
N ARG A 233 19.91 1.27 11.28
CA ARG A 233 19.07 0.05 11.36
C ARG A 233 17.55 0.28 11.25
N GLN A 234 16.98 1.16 12.08
CA GLN A 234 15.51 1.36 12.11
C GLN A 234 14.94 1.82 10.76
N GLU A 235 15.71 2.60 10.00
CA GLU A 235 15.33 3.09 8.67
C GLU A 235 15.65 2.05 7.58
N ALA A 236 16.72 1.29 7.75
CA ALA A 236 17.18 0.28 6.77
C ALA A 236 16.42 -1.05 6.84
N GLU A 237 15.87 -1.46 8.00
CA GLU A 237 15.17 -2.75 8.17
C GLU A 237 14.00 -2.94 7.18
N PRO A 238 13.08 -1.97 6.99
CA PRO A 238 12.00 -2.08 6.00
C PRO A 238 12.52 -2.19 4.56
N VAL A 239 13.60 -1.47 4.23
CA VAL A 239 14.22 -1.50 2.89
C VAL A 239 14.88 -2.86 2.64
N ALA A 240 15.62 -3.39 3.61
CA ALA A 240 16.22 -4.72 3.54
C ALA A 240 15.16 -5.81 3.34
N LEU A 241 14.05 -5.77 4.09
CA LEU A 241 12.93 -6.71 3.91
C LEU A 241 12.30 -6.60 2.52
N SER A 242 12.15 -5.38 1.98
CA SER A 242 11.67 -5.17 0.61
C SER A 242 12.60 -5.80 -0.42
N VAL A 243 13.92 -5.59 -0.30
CA VAL A 243 14.93 -6.16 -1.19
C VAL A 243 14.92 -7.70 -1.10
N ILE A 244 14.89 -8.28 0.10
CA ILE A 244 14.79 -9.74 0.31
C ILE A 244 13.57 -10.33 -0.39
N ASN A 245 12.39 -9.70 -0.23
CA ASN A 245 11.16 -10.18 -0.85
C ASN A 245 11.22 -10.09 -2.38
N ARG A 246 11.82 -9.03 -2.93
CA ARG A 246 12.00 -8.86 -4.38
C ARG A 246 12.99 -9.87 -4.96
N LEU A 247 14.13 -10.09 -4.31
CA LEU A 247 15.10 -11.12 -4.68
C LEU A 247 14.46 -12.52 -4.66
N THR A 248 13.75 -12.85 -3.58
CA THR A 248 13.06 -14.14 -3.44
C THR A 248 12.02 -14.37 -4.54
N ARG A 249 11.28 -13.32 -4.91
CA ARG A 249 10.30 -13.37 -6.00
C ARG A 249 10.96 -13.48 -7.38
N ARG A 250 12.07 -12.76 -7.61
CA ARG A 250 12.79 -12.73 -8.89
C ARG A 250 13.51 -14.05 -9.18
N GLY A 251 14.13 -14.65 -8.16
CA GLY A 251 14.70 -15.99 -8.22
C GLY A 251 15.77 -16.20 -9.30
N CYS A 252 16.49 -15.15 -9.68
CA CYS A 252 17.63 -15.27 -10.60
C CYS A 252 18.87 -15.81 -9.87
N ALA A 253 19.90 -16.17 -10.65
CA ALA A 253 21.19 -16.63 -10.13
C ALA A 253 21.70 -15.69 -9.02
N GLY A 254 22.05 -16.28 -7.86
CA GLY A 254 22.56 -15.55 -6.69
C GLY A 254 21.54 -14.73 -5.89
N ASP A 255 20.27 -14.66 -6.31
CA ASP A 255 19.24 -13.93 -5.55
C ASP A 255 18.93 -14.61 -4.22
N HIS A 256 18.89 -15.95 -4.23
CA HIS A 256 18.68 -16.72 -3.01
C HIS A 256 19.82 -16.51 -2.00
N VAL A 257 21.07 -16.56 -2.48
CA VAL A 257 22.27 -16.33 -1.67
C VAL A 257 22.22 -14.94 -1.01
N LEU A 258 21.99 -13.89 -1.81
CA LEU A 258 21.91 -12.53 -1.27
C LEU A 258 20.74 -12.37 -0.30
N ALA A 259 19.57 -12.95 -0.60
CA ALA A 259 18.41 -12.87 0.30
C ALA A 259 18.72 -13.52 1.66
N GLU A 260 19.41 -14.66 1.68
CA GLU A 260 19.86 -15.31 2.92
C GLU A 260 20.89 -14.46 3.67
N ASP A 261 21.85 -13.87 2.96
CA ASP A 261 22.87 -12.98 3.55
C ASP A 261 22.24 -11.76 4.25
N LEU A 262 21.27 -11.13 3.59
CA LEU A 262 20.53 -10.00 4.12
C LEU A 262 19.61 -10.42 5.29
N LEU A 263 18.99 -11.59 5.23
CA LEU A 263 18.21 -12.15 6.34
C LEU A 263 19.08 -12.42 7.57
N ALA A 264 20.28 -12.97 7.39
CA ALA A 264 21.24 -13.20 8.46
C ALA A 264 21.68 -11.87 9.10
N SER A 265 21.96 -10.86 8.27
CA SER A 265 22.30 -9.49 8.70
C SER A 265 21.17 -8.82 9.49
N LEU A 266 19.91 -8.96 9.03
CA LEU A 266 18.73 -8.49 9.76
C LEU A 266 18.61 -9.14 11.13
N ARG A 267 18.79 -10.47 11.19
CA ARG A 267 18.68 -11.27 12.41
C ARG A 267 19.91 -11.22 13.32
N ARG A 268 21.02 -10.61 12.88
CA ARG A 268 22.33 -10.59 13.56
C ARG A 268 22.86 -12.00 13.83
N VAL A 269 22.69 -12.89 12.86
CA VAL A 269 23.21 -14.26 12.91
C VAL A 269 24.43 -14.32 12.00
N PRO A 270 25.55 -14.91 12.44
CA PRO A 270 26.73 -15.05 11.59
C PRO A 270 26.44 -15.98 10.41
N LEU A 271 27.03 -15.70 9.26
CA LEU A 271 26.98 -16.60 8.11
C LEU A 271 27.76 -17.89 8.43
N PRO A 272 27.26 -19.07 8.04
CA PRO A 272 27.90 -20.34 8.35
C PRO A 272 29.20 -20.59 7.56
N CYS A 273 29.43 -19.81 6.50
CA CYS A 273 30.49 -20.00 5.52
C CYS A 273 31.57 -18.90 5.62
N ARG A 274 32.69 -19.07 4.89
CA ARG A 274 33.77 -18.07 4.82
C ARG A 274 33.24 -16.80 4.15
N VAL A 275 33.44 -15.65 4.79
CA VAL A 275 33.09 -14.34 4.24
C VAL A 275 34.35 -13.65 3.71
N VAL A 276 34.31 -13.16 2.47
CA VAL A 276 35.44 -12.49 1.81
C VAL A 276 34.93 -11.18 1.15
N PRO A 277 35.63 -10.04 1.32
CA PRO A 277 35.22 -8.76 0.74
C PRO A 277 35.57 -8.70 -0.76
N VAL A 278 34.83 -9.46 -1.57
CA VAL A 278 35.09 -9.57 -3.01
C VAL A 278 34.39 -8.45 -3.78
N ASP A 279 35.13 -7.77 -4.66
CA ASP A 279 34.54 -6.87 -5.64
C ASP A 279 33.82 -7.70 -6.74
N LEU A 280 32.50 -7.76 -6.64
CA LEU A 280 31.66 -8.51 -7.58
C LEU A 280 31.65 -7.93 -8.99
N ASP A 281 31.93 -6.64 -9.19
CA ASP A 281 31.99 -6.04 -10.53
C ASP A 281 33.25 -6.51 -11.26
N MET A 282 34.39 -6.51 -10.55
CA MET A 282 35.65 -7.05 -11.04
C MET A 282 35.58 -8.57 -11.27
N LEU A 283 34.98 -9.32 -10.33
CA LEU A 283 34.78 -10.77 -10.47
C LEU A 283 33.91 -11.10 -11.69
N SER A 284 32.80 -10.38 -11.85
CA SER A 284 31.89 -10.53 -12.99
C SER A 284 32.60 -10.30 -14.32
N THR A 285 33.45 -9.27 -14.39
CA THR A 285 34.25 -8.95 -15.59
C THR A 285 35.16 -10.12 -16.01
N ILE A 286 35.79 -10.81 -15.06
CA ILE A 286 36.62 -11.99 -15.34
C ILE A 286 35.77 -13.17 -15.80
N LEU A 287 34.69 -13.49 -15.08
CA LEU A 287 33.84 -14.66 -15.37
C LEU A 287 33.14 -14.55 -16.73
N GLU A 288 32.70 -13.36 -17.10
CA GLU A 288 31.92 -13.09 -18.32
C GLU A 288 32.80 -12.75 -19.54
N GLY A 289 34.12 -12.70 -19.36
CA GLY A 289 35.05 -12.42 -20.44
C GLY A 289 35.03 -13.48 -21.55
N ASP A 290 35.53 -13.12 -22.73
CA ASP A 290 35.66 -14.05 -23.86
C ASP A 290 36.74 -15.12 -23.56
N PRO A 291 36.40 -16.42 -23.52
CA PRO A 291 37.38 -17.50 -23.30
C PRO A 291 38.48 -17.56 -24.37
N ASP A 292 38.21 -17.05 -25.58
CA ASP A 292 39.20 -17.03 -26.67
C ASP A 292 40.29 -15.96 -26.46
N LEU A 293 40.03 -14.95 -25.60
CA LEU A 293 40.96 -13.85 -25.32
C LEU A 293 41.82 -14.07 -24.08
N SER A 294 41.30 -14.75 -23.05
CA SER A 294 42.03 -15.13 -21.83
C SER A 294 41.29 -16.28 -21.15
N THR A 295 42.02 -17.17 -20.46
CA THR A 295 41.42 -18.40 -19.93
C THR A 295 40.80 -18.21 -18.54
N GLY A 296 40.95 -17.03 -17.92
CA GLY A 296 40.29 -16.69 -16.66
C GLY A 296 41.11 -15.79 -15.74
N GLY A 297 41.11 -16.11 -14.46
CA GLY A 297 41.80 -15.34 -13.43
C GLY A 297 41.87 -16.04 -12.07
N TYR A 298 42.22 -15.29 -11.04
CA TYR A 298 42.36 -15.78 -9.68
C TYR A 298 41.74 -14.81 -8.67
N LEU A 299 41.10 -15.34 -7.64
CA LEU A 299 40.64 -14.60 -6.47
C LEU A 299 41.55 -14.94 -5.27
N ASP A 300 42.13 -13.91 -4.65
CA ASP A 300 42.83 -14.06 -3.37
C ASP A 300 41.82 -14.15 -2.23
N LEU A 301 41.74 -15.32 -1.60
CA LEU A 301 40.77 -15.57 -0.54
C LEU A 301 41.08 -14.82 0.77
N HIS A 302 42.29 -14.28 0.95
CA HIS A 302 42.64 -13.48 2.12
C HIS A 302 42.25 -12.01 1.96
N THR A 303 42.47 -11.44 0.77
CA THR A 303 42.27 -10.01 0.51
C THR A 303 40.96 -9.70 -0.20
N GLY A 304 40.36 -10.67 -0.90
CA GLY A 304 39.22 -10.48 -1.78
C GLY A 304 39.58 -9.90 -3.15
N GLN A 305 40.87 -9.68 -3.44
CA GLN A 305 41.31 -9.09 -4.70
C GLN A 305 41.21 -10.09 -5.87
N VAL A 306 40.68 -9.60 -6.99
CA VAL A 306 40.51 -10.35 -8.24
C VAL A 306 41.61 -9.96 -9.22
N TYR A 307 42.29 -10.96 -9.78
CA TYR A 307 43.36 -10.81 -10.76
C TYR A 307 43.02 -11.53 -12.06
N ASP A 308 43.33 -10.91 -13.20
CA ASP A 308 43.33 -11.63 -14.49
C ASP A 308 44.52 -12.59 -14.55
N GLU A 309 44.39 -13.68 -15.31
CA GLU A 309 45.45 -14.67 -15.46
C GLU A 309 46.78 -14.09 -15.93
N ALA A 310 46.74 -13.01 -16.72
CA ALA A 310 47.93 -12.28 -17.14
C ALA A 310 48.81 -11.77 -15.97
N ALA A 311 48.24 -11.60 -14.77
CA ALA A 311 48.97 -11.19 -13.57
C ALA A 311 49.91 -12.29 -13.01
N THR A 312 49.73 -13.53 -13.43
CA THR A 312 50.60 -14.65 -13.04
C THR A 312 51.85 -14.79 -13.92
N ASP A 313 51.87 -14.14 -15.10
CA ASP A 313 52.96 -14.27 -16.06
C ASP A 313 54.06 -13.21 -15.83
N PRO A 314 55.27 -13.59 -15.37
CA PRO A 314 56.39 -12.68 -15.19
C PRO A 314 56.79 -11.91 -16.44
N MET A 315 56.49 -12.43 -17.63
CA MET A 315 56.77 -11.77 -18.90
C MET A 315 55.78 -10.64 -19.21
N ILE A 316 54.58 -10.68 -18.62
CA ILE A 316 53.54 -9.66 -18.82
C ILE A 316 53.63 -8.56 -17.77
N VAL A 317 53.72 -8.92 -16.49
CA VAL A 317 53.68 -7.95 -15.38
C VAL A 317 55.05 -7.65 -14.76
N GLY A 318 56.10 -8.35 -15.20
CA GLY A 318 57.44 -8.26 -14.63
C GLY A 318 57.62 -9.21 -13.44
N GLN A 319 58.87 -9.66 -13.26
CA GLN A 319 59.21 -10.73 -12.31
C GLN A 319 58.96 -10.37 -10.83
N ASP A 320 59.07 -9.09 -10.48
CA ASP A 320 58.81 -8.61 -9.11
C ASP A 320 57.31 -8.37 -8.83
N THR A 321 56.47 -8.40 -9.86
CA THR A 321 55.01 -8.13 -9.77
C THR A 321 54.17 -9.38 -9.95
N ALA A 322 54.69 -10.40 -10.62
CA ALA A 322 53.94 -11.63 -10.91
C ALA A 322 53.53 -12.36 -9.63
N ILE A 323 52.25 -12.74 -9.56
CA ILE A 323 51.71 -13.44 -8.39
C ILE A 323 52.04 -14.94 -8.46
N GLY A 324 52.62 -15.49 -7.39
CA GLY A 324 52.96 -16.90 -7.26
C GLY A 324 51.78 -17.74 -6.77
N VAL A 325 50.84 -18.06 -7.67
CA VAL A 325 49.64 -18.85 -7.29
C VAL A 325 49.97 -20.31 -6.91
N GLU A 326 51.09 -20.84 -7.39
CA GLU A 326 51.55 -22.21 -7.11
C GLU A 326 52.17 -22.36 -5.70
N ASP A 327 52.65 -21.26 -5.11
CA ASP A 327 53.34 -21.28 -3.82
C ASP A 327 52.37 -21.46 -2.63
N GLU A 328 51.12 -21.01 -2.78
CA GLU A 328 50.07 -21.05 -1.76
C GLU A 328 48.72 -21.52 -2.35
N PRO A 329 48.57 -22.80 -2.74
CA PRO A 329 47.39 -23.27 -3.47
C PRO A 329 46.06 -23.09 -2.71
N ASP A 330 46.08 -23.14 -1.37
CA ASP A 330 44.88 -22.96 -0.53
C ASP A 330 44.43 -21.49 -0.41
N ARG A 331 45.24 -20.54 -0.86
CA ARG A 331 44.94 -19.10 -0.84
C ARG A 331 44.14 -18.65 -2.05
N TRP A 332 44.28 -19.33 -3.19
CA TRP A 332 43.79 -18.85 -4.48
C TRP A 332 42.61 -19.68 -4.98
N LEU A 333 41.53 -19.01 -5.34
CA LEU A 333 40.44 -19.62 -6.10
C LEU A 333 40.63 -19.34 -7.59
N ARG A 334 40.78 -20.39 -8.40
CA ARG A 334 40.82 -20.28 -9.86
C ARG A 334 39.44 -19.90 -10.39
N LEU A 335 39.40 -18.86 -11.21
CA LEU A 335 38.21 -18.37 -11.90
C LEU A 335 38.28 -18.80 -13.36
N ASN A 336 37.29 -19.56 -13.82
CA ASN A 336 37.19 -19.97 -15.22
C ASN A 336 36.07 -19.17 -15.91
N ARG A 337 36.34 -18.70 -17.13
CA ARG A 337 35.33 -17.95 -17.90
C ARG A 337 34.18 -18.86 -18.30
N THR A 338 32.95 -18.38 -18.17
CA THR A 338 31.73 -19.16 -18.44
C THR A 338 31.26 -19.09 -19.90
N GLY A 339 31.93 -18.28 -20.73
CA GLY A 339 31.61 -18.08 -22.14
C GLY A 339 30.41 -17.15 -22.39
N SER A 340 30.07 -16.92 -23.66
CA SER A 340 29.10 -15.88 -24.06
C SER A 340 27.62 -16.23 -23.84
N GLY A 341 27.30 -17.46 -23.44
CA GLY A 341 25.92 -17.95 -23.31
C GLY A 341 25.06 -17.15 -22.33
N ASN A 342 25.64 -16.69 -21.22
CA ASN A 342 24.95 -15.86 -20.24
C ASN A 342 24.58 -14.49 -20.80
N GLY A 343 25.49 -13.85 -21.54
CA GLY A 343 25.22 -12.57 -22.20
C GLY A 343 24.09 -12.65 -23.22
N TRP A 344 23.98 -13.77 -23.94
CA TRP A 344 22.84 -14.02 -24.84
C TRP A 344 21.51 -14.14 -24.10
N GLN A 345 21.49 -14.87 -22.98
CA GLN A 345 20.28 -15.01 -22.15
C GLN A 345 19.85 -13.66 -21.56
N ASP A 346 20.81 -12.83 -21.15
CA ASP A 346 20.52 -11.48 -20.64
C ASP A 346 19.91 -10.61 -21.74
N MET A 347 20.44 -10.63 -22.97
CA MET A 347 19.86 -9.88 -24.10
C MET A 347 18.43 -10.35 -24.42
N ALA A 348 18.18 -11.66 -24.42
CA ALA A 348 16.85 -12.22 -24.64
C ALA A 348 15.85 -11.82 -23.55
N ALA A 349 16.25 -11.92 -22.28
CA ALA A 349 15.41 -11.50 -21.15
C ALA A 349 15.13 -9.99 -21.16
N PHE A 350 16.09 -9.18 -21.63
CA PHE A 350 15.88 -7.74 -21.77
C PHE A 350 14.98 -7.38 -22.97
N ALA A 351 15.00 -8.16 -24.04
CA ALA A 351 14.10 -7.96 -25.17
C ALA A 351 12.64 -8.28 -24.79
N ASP A 352 12.41 -9.45 -24.18
CA ASP A 352 11.06 -9.97 -23.84
C ASP A 352 10.25 -9.00 -22.95
N ARG A 353 10.92 -8.31 -22.03
CA ARG A 353 10.30 -7.40 -21.05
C ARG A 353 9.87 -6.03 -21.59
N GLN A 354 10.15 -5.71 -22.86
CA GLN A 354 9.78 -4.39 -23.40
C GLN A 354 8.26 -4.30 -23.58
N HIS A 355 7.66 -3.21 -23.09
CA HIS A 355 6.22 -2.98 -23.18
C HIS A 355 5.77 -2.67 -24.62
N GLU A 356 6.61 -2.01 -25.41
CA GLU A 356 6.33 -1.71 -26.80
C GLU A 356 6.64 -2.91 -27.69
N GLU A 357 5.58 -3.46 -28.30
CA GLU A 357 5.66 -4.67 -29.13
C GLU A 357 6.65 -4.52 -30.30
N ALA A 358 6.65 -3.36 -30.97
CA ALA A 358 7.54 -3.10 -32.10
C ALA A 358 9.03 -3.09 -31.68
N LEU A 359 9.34 -2.56 -30.50
CA LEU A 359 10.69 -2.56 -29.95
C LEU A 359 11.13 -3.96 -29.54
N ARG A 360 10.26 -4.70 -28.84
CA ARG A 360 10.51 -6.09 -28.44
C ARG A 360 10.89 -6.94 -29.64
N GLU A 361 10.09 -6.94 -30.70
CA GLU A 361 10.35 -7.75 -31.89
C GLU A 361 11.66 -7.36 -32.60
N ARG A 362 12.02 -6.07 -32.60
CA ARG A 362 13.28 -5.60 -33.19
C ARG A 362 14.48 -6.11 -32.41
N LEU A 363 14.42 -6.07 -31.07
CA LEU A 363 15.47 -6.59 -30.19
C LEU A 363 15.60 -8.11 -30.32
N GLU A 364 14.48 -8.85 -30.34
CA GLU A 364 14.45 -10.30 -30.52
C GLU A 364 15.09 -10.72 -31.86
N ARG A 365 14.78 -10.02 -32.95
CA ARG A 365 15.42 -10.29 -34.26
C ARG A 365 16.91 -9.92 -34.29
N ALA A 366 17.32 -8.89 -33.54
CA ALA A 366 18.72 -8.47 -33.50
C ALA A 366 19.62 -9.51 -32.82
N ILE A 367 19.06 -10.31 -31.91
CA ILE A 367 19.77 -11.37 -31.19
C ILE A 367 19.75 -12.72 -31.93
N GLU A 368 19.55 -12.73 -33.25
CA GLU A 368 19.66 -13.97 -34.04
C GLU A 368 20.95 -14.01 -34.87
N GLY A 369 21.80 -15.01 -34.67
CA GLY A 369 22.97 -15.27 -35.53
C GLY A 369 24.22 -14.42 -35.22
N LYS A 370 25.20 -14.45 -36.14
CA LYS A 370 26.51 -13.80 -35.93
C LYS A 370 26.38 -12.28 -35.85
N GLY A 371 27.08 -11.66 -34.90
CA GLY A 371 27.09 -10.19 -34.72
C GLY A 371 25.92 -9.62 -33.91
N ALA A 372 25.15 -10.47 -33.22
CA ALA A 372 24.01 -10.07 -32.42
C ALA A 372 24.32 -9.04 -31.33
N PHE A 373 25.39 -9.22 -30.56
CA PHE A 373 25.76 -8.29 -29.49
C PHE A 373 25.91 -6.85 -30.01
N PHE A 374 26.53 -6.68 -31.19
CA PHE A 374 26.68 -5.36 -31.80
C PHE A 374 25.33 -4.77 -32.19
N ARG A 375 24.50 -5.51 -32.94
CA ARG A 375 23.18 -5.04 -33.40
C ARG A 375 22.23 -4.74 -32.25
N PHE A 376 22.22 -5.59 -31.22
CA PHE A 376 21.43 -5.37 -30.01
C PHE A 376 21.86 -4.07 -29.31
N ARG A 377 23.18 -3.86 -29.14
CA ARG A 377 23.70 -2.63 -28.54
C ARG A 377 23.40 -1.38 -29.36
N GLU A 378 23.41 -1.49 -30.69
CA GLU A 378 23.03 -0.39 -31.60
C GLU A 378 21.57 0.01 -31.38
N ILE A 379 20.63 -0.95 -31.35
CA ILE A 379 19.22 -0.67 -31.06
C ILE A 379 19.05 -0.09 -29.64
N VAL A 380 19.68 -0.68 -28.64
CA VAL A 380 19.62 -0.18 -27.26
C VAL A 380 20.17 1.24 -27.14
N HIS A 381 21.19 1.59 -27.92
CA HIS A 381 21.72 2.95 -27.98
C HIS A 381 20.74 3.91 -28.65
N ASP A 382 20.22 3.54 -29.82
CA ASP A 382 19.32 4.37 -30.62
C ASP A 382 17.99 4.65 -29.91
N GLU A 383 17.52 3.70 -29.09
CA GLU A 383 16.32 3.82 -28.27
C GLU A 383 16.59 4.45 -26.88
N ASN A 384 17.82 4.93 -26.65
CA ASN A 384 18.25 5.55 -25.39
C ASN A 384 18.07 4.66 -24.13
N LEU A 385 18.22 3.34 -24.31
CA LEU A 385 18.08 2.31 -23.27
C LEU A 385 19.43 1.84 -22.71
N SER A 386 20.54 2.48 -23.09
CA SER A 386 21.90 2.04 -22.71
C SER A 386 22.07 1.92 -21.20
N GLU A 387 21.68 2.94 -20.43
CA GLU A 387 21.77 2.89 -18.96
C GLU A 387 20.89 1.78 -18.37
N HIS A 388 19.73 1.52 -18.98
CA HIS A 388 18.79 0.49 -18.52
C HIS A 388 19.37 -0.90 -18.73
N TRP A 389 19.96 -1.13 -19.90
CA TRP A 389 20.64 -2.37 -20.24
C TRP A 389 21.85 -2.62 -19.34
N TYR A 390 22.71 -1.62 -19.10
CA TYR A 390 23.86 -1.81 -18.22
C TYR A 390 23.45 -2.07 -16.77
N ALA A 391 22.48 -1.33 -16.24
CA ALA A 391 21.95 -1.58 -14.90
C ALA A 391 21.46 -3.03 -14.76
N PHE A 392 20.62 -3.48 -15.70
CA PHE A 392 20.05 -4.82 -15.73
C PHE A 392 21.10 -5.93 -15.92
N SER A 393 21.99 -5.79 -16.90
CA SER A 393 22.99 -6.81 -17.22
C SER A 393 24.04 -6.93 -16.12
N THR A 394 24.56 -5.81 -15.59
CA THR A 394 25.49 -5.82 -14.46
C THR A 394 24.88 -6.48 -13.23
N ASP A 395 23.61 -6.21 -12.90
CA ASP A 395 22.96 -6.84 -11.74
C ASP A 395 22.90 -8.36 -11.87
N ARG A 396 22.58 -8.87 -13.06
CA ARG A 396 22.53 -10.32 -13.34
C ARG A 396 23.91 -10.96 -13.32
N GLN A 397 24.92 -10.27 -13.83
CA GLN A 397 26.32 -10.71 -13.75
C GLN A 397 26.78 -10.81 -12.29
N MET A 398 26.50 -9.79 -11.47
CA MET A 398 26.79 -9.82 -10.03
C MET A 398 26.08 -10.97 -9.31
N GLY A 399 24.83 -11.25 -9.69
CA GLY A 399 24.08 -12.41 -9.17
C GLY A 399 24.77 -13.73 -9.49
N ARG A 400 25.16 -13.96 -10.75
CA ARG A 400 25.91 -15.16 -11.15
C ARG A 400 27.28 -15.26 -10.46
N ALA A 401 27.98 -14.15 -10.33
CA ALA A 401 29.25 -14.08 -9.63
C ALA A 401 29.11 -14.44 -8.13
N ARG A 402 28.03 -13.97 -7.48
CA ARG A 402 27.69 -14.34 -6.10
C ARG A 402 27.34 -15.82 -5.97
N GLU A 403 26.55 -16.37 -6.88
CA GLU A 403 26.22 -17.80 -6.92
C GLU A 403 27.47 -18.67 -7.08
N TYR A 404 28.37 -18.28 -7.99
CA TYR A 404 29.64 -18.95 -8.21
C TYR A 404 30.50 -18.99 -6.93
N LEU A 405 30.57 -17.90 -6.18
CA LEU A 405 31.28 -17.89 -4.89
C LEU A 405 30.60 -18.81 -3.86
N ALA A 406 29.28 -18.79 -3.78
CA ALA A 406 28.51 -19.62 -2.85
C ALA A 406 28.69 -21.12 -3.13
N ASP A 407 28.72 -21.52 -4.40
CA ASP A 407 29.03 -22.89 -4.83
C ASP A 407 30.43 -23.34 -4.41
N ASN A 408 31.35 -22.39 -4.20
CA ASN A 408 32.69 -22.61 -3.66
C ASN A 408 32.78 -22.38 -2.13
N GLY A 409 31.64 -22.27 -1.43
CA GLY A 409 31.57 -22.10 0.02
C GLY A 409 31.98 -20.72 0.53
N ILE A 410 31.91 -19.70 -0.32
CA ILE A 410 32.33 -18.33 -0.04
C ILE A 410 31.13 -17.39 -0.14
N HIS A 411 30.94 -16.55 0.87
CA HIS A 411 29.96 -15.46 0.85
C HIS A 411 30.67 -14.11 0.73
N VAL A 412 29.98 -13.14 0.13
CA VAL A 412 30.50 -11.79 -0.07
C VAL A 412 30.27 -10.96 1.18
N GLY A 413 31.35 -10.33 1.69
CA GLY A 413 31.35 -9.51 2.90
C GLY A 413 30.90 -8.07 2.71
#